data_AF-V8R8X6-F1
#
_entry.id   AF-V8R8X6-F1
#
_cell.length_a   1.000
_cell.length_b   1.000
_cell.length_c   1.000
_cell.angle_alpha   90.00
_cell.angle_beta   90.00
_cell.angle_gamma   90.00
#
_symmetry.space_group_name_H-M   'P 1'
#
loop_
_entity.id
_entity.type
_entity.pdbx_description
1 polymer ?
#
loop_
_entity_poly.entity_id
_entity_poly.type
_entity_poly.pdbx_seq_one_letter_code
_entity_poly.pdbx_strand_id
1 'polypeptide(L)'
;MADPSFALQVALFDRLTAEVSCPIYDSVPMDAPFPYVSLDYEISSNDDPLASRRDIRLFYLSVWSDFKGQEEVKRLMAEIDAAIHERPLPLTTGRVVSIRVDRKQTNREPDGVTFMGSVTLRIITQH
;
A
#
# COMPACT_ATOMS: atom_id res chain seq x y z
N MET A 1 -4.83 -20.94 12.97
CA MET A 1 -4.94 -19.51 13.29
C MET A 1 -5.99 -18.84 12.42
N ALA A 2 -6.44 -17.67 12.86
CA ALA A 2 -7.28 -16.76 12.10
C ALA A 2 -6.47 -16.06 11.00
N ASP A 3 -7.15 -15.69 9.93
CA ASP A 3 -6.57 -14.99 8.78
C ASP A 3 -6.03 -13.60 9.18
N PRO A 4 -4.75 -13.26 8.90
CA PRO A 4 -4.17 -11.97 9.24
C PRO A 4 -4.57 -10.82 8.30
N SER A 5 -5.35 -11.07 7.24
CA SER A 5 -5.76 -10.07 6.23
C SER A 5 -6.22 -8.74 6.81
N PHE A 6 -7.22 -8.79 7.71
CA PHE A 6 -7.78 -7.58 8.32
C PHE A 6 -6.77 -6.86 9.23
N ALA A 7 -6.02 -7.61 10.04
CA ALA A 7 -5.00 -7.04 10.91
C ALA A 7 -3.89 -6.35 10.10
N LEU A 8 -3.56 -6.90 8.93
CA LEU A 8 -2.60 -6.32 7.99
C LEU A 8 -3.12 -5.00 7.39
N GLN A 9 -4.37 -4.96 6.93
CA GLN A 9 -4.96 -3.74 6.38
C GLN A 9 -4.97 -2.59 7.42
N VAL A 10 -5.36 -2.88 8.66
CA VAL A 10 -5.32 -1.91 9.76
C VAL A 10 -3.89 -1.42 10.01
N ALA A 11 -2.92 -2.32 10.13
CA ALA A 11 -1.53 -1.95 10.38
C ALA A 11 -0.91 -1.11 9.24
N LEU A 12 -1.25 -1.43 7.99
CA LEU A 12 -0.84 -0.64 6.82
C LEU A 12 -1.46 0.76 6.85
N PHE A 13 -2.77 0.85 7.09
CA PHE A 13 -3.48 2.11 7.18
C PHE A 13 -2.90 3.02 8.27
N ASP A 14 -2.70 2.48 9.48
CA ASP A 14 -2.14 3.23 10.61
C ASP A 14 -0.72 3.72 10.33
N ARG A 15 0.14 2.86 9.75
CA ARG A 15 1.52 3.21 9.40
C ARG A 15 1.57 4.31 8.34
N LEU A 16 0.82 4.16 7.26
CA LEU A 16 0.82 5.11 6.16
C LEU A 16 0.24 6.45 6.61
N THR A 17 -0.84 6.44 7.39
CA THR A 17 -1.43 7.67 7.95
C THR A 17 -0.47 8.43 8.87
N ALA A 18 0.40 7.71 9.59
CA ALA A 18 1.36 8.32 10.50
C ALA A 18 2.61 8.91 9.80
N GLU A 19 3.03 8.34 8.66
CA GLU A 19 4.34 8.64 8.06
C GLU A 19 4.29 9.25 6.66
N VAL A 20 3.16 9.18 5.96
CA VAL A 20 2.97 9.83 4.66
C VAL A 20 2.31 11.19 4.86
N SER A 21 2.78 12.19 4.12
CA SER A 21 2.36 13.59 4.29
C SER A 21 0.93 13.90 3.81
N CYS A 22 0.24 12.96 3.17
CA CYS A 22 -1.09 13.14 2.62
C CYS A 22 -2.14 12.17 3.21
N PRO A 23 -3.43 12.48 3.06
CA PRO A 23 -4.50 11.61 3.54
C PRO A 23 -4.47 10.23 2.88
N ILE A 24 -4.63 9.20 3.70
CA ILE A 24 -4.78 7.81 3.26
C ILE A 24 -6.25 7.43 3.37
N TYR A 25 -6.80 6.83 2.33
CA TYR A 25 -8.20 6.41 2.28
C TYR A 25 -8.32 4.93 1.92
N ASP A 26 -9.17 4.22 2.65
CA ASP A 26 -9.68 2.91 2.24
C ASP A 26 -10.92 3.07 1.34
N SER A 27 -11.78 4.04 1.68
CA SER A 27 -12.89 4.50 0.85
C SER A 27 -12.72 5.99 0.59
N VAL A 28 -12.43 6.35 -0.66
CA VAL A 28 -12.16 7.74 -1.08
C VAL A 28 -13.49 8.52 -1.12
N PRO A 29 -13.61 9.63 -0.39
CA PRO A 29 -14.76 10.53 -0.51
C PRO A 29 -14.88 11.12 -1.92
N MET A 30 -16.11 11.41 -2.38
CA MET A 30 -16.35 11.94 -3.73
C MET A 30 -15.60 13.26 -4.01
N ASP A 31 -15.45 14.12 -3.00
CA ASP A 31 -14.79 15.42 -3.08
C ASP A 31 -13.43 15.41 -2.34
N ALA A 32 -12.72 14.29 -2.35
CA ALA A 32 -11.42 14.18 -1.69
C ALA A 32 -10.41 15.18 -2.29
N PRO A 33 -9.78 16.05 -1.48
CA PRO A 33 -8.78 16.98 -1.99
C PRO A 33 -7.49 16.24 -2.39
N PHE A 34 -6.87 16.67 -3.49
CA PHE A 34 -5.55 16.20 -3.89
C PHE A 34 -4.43 16.89 -3.09
N PRO A 35 -3.28 16.22 -2.87
CA PRO A 35 -3.02 14.82 -3.17
C PRO A 35 -3.55 13.85 -2.09
N TYR A 36 -3.80 12.60 -2.46
CA TYR A 36 -4.18 11.54 -1.53
C TYR A 36 -3.67 10.17 -1.98
N VAL A 37 -3.69 9.19 -1.07
CA VAL A 37 -3.40 7.78 -1.38
C VAL A 37 -4.64 6.94 -1.09
N SER A 38 -4.98 6.04 -2.00
CA SER A 38 -6.01 5.03 -1.80
C SER A 38 -5.39 3.65 -1.60
N LEU A 39 -5.95 2.88 -0.67
CA LEU A 39 -5.76 1.44 -0.58
C LEU A 39 -6.75 0.80 -1.56
N ASP A 40 -6.28 0.20 -2.65
CA ASP A 40 -7.20 -0.22 -3.71
C ASP A 40 -7.71 -1.65 -3.50
N TYR A 41 -6.79 -2.62 -3.53
CA TYR A 41 -7.13 -4.02 -3.39
C TYR A 41 -5.92 -4.86 -2.98
N GLU A 42 -6.22 -6.07 -2.51
CA GLU A 42 -5.26 -7.10 -2.17
C GLU A 42 -5.48 -8.33 -3.07
N ILE A 43 -4.38 -8.97 -3.47
CA ILE A 43 -4.39 -10.34 -4.00
C ILE A 43 -3.61 -11.22 -3.02
N SER A 44 -4.27 -12.20 -2.42
CA SER A 44 -3.64 -13.23 -1.61
C SER A 44 -3.45 -14.53 -2.40
N SER A 45 -2.30 -15.15 -2.21
CA SER A 45 -1.96 -16.43 -2.82
C SER A 45 -1.20 -17.28 -1.81
N ASN A 46 -1.48 -18.57 -1.81
CA ASN A 46 -0.85 -19.51 -0.91
C ASN A 46 0.63 -19.71 -1.30
N ASP A 47 1.54 -19.50 -0.35
CA ASP A 47 2.99 -19.66 -0.49
C ASP A 47 3.46 -20.73 0.48
N ASP A 48 2.86 -21.92 0.37
CA ASP A 48 3.08 -22.99 1.33
C ASP A 48 3.94 -24.12 0.76
N PRO A 49 5.27 -24.07 0.96
CA PRO A 49 6.13 -25.18 0.61
C PRO A 49 6.01 -26.38 1.57
N LEU A 50 5.40 -26.24 2.77
CA LEU A 50 5.53 -27.25 3.85
C LEU A 50 4.39 -27.29 4.90
N ALA A 51 3.14 -26.99 4.54
CA ALA A 51 1.97 -26.91 5.45
C ALA A 51 2.07 -25.81 6.54
N SER A 52 2.89 -24.78 6.31
CA SER A 52 3.24 -23.71 7.24
C SER A 52 2.22 -22.55 7.31
N ARG A 53 1.12 -22.62 6.54
CA ARG A 53 0.08 -21.56 6.44
C ARG A 53 0.70 -20.18 6.26
N ARG A 54 1.35 -20.02 5.10
CA ARG A 54 2.03 -18.80 4.69
C ARG A 54 1.38 -18.29 3.40
N ASP A 55 1.11 -17.00 3.35
CA ASP A 55 0.56 -16.36 2.16
C ASP A 55 1.51 -15.30 1.64
N ILE A 56 1.60 -15.21 0.31
CA ILE A 56 2.06 -14.01 -0.37
C ILE A 56 0.83 -13.15 -0.66
N ARG A 57 0.90 -11.90 -0.22
CA ARG A 57 -0.11 -10.88 -0.42
C ARG A 57 0.48 -9.74 -1.25
N LEU A 58 -0.16 -9.41 -2.35
CA LEU A 58 0.13 -8.24 -3.15
C LEU A 58 -0.89 -7.16 -2.81
N PHE A 59 -0.42 -6.06 -2.23
CA PHE A 59 -1.26 -4.90 -1.91
C PHE A 59 -1.01 -3.80 -2.94
N TYR A 60 -2.10 -3.25 -3.48
CA TYR A 60 -2.07 -2.21 -4.50
C TYR A 60 -2.51 -0.89 -3.87
N LEU A 61 -1.63 0.09 -3.97
CA LEU A 61 -1.87 1.46 -3.53
C LEU A 61 -1.87 2.36 -4.75
N SER A 62 -2.78 3.33 -4.77
CA SER A 62 -2.79 4.38 -5.78
C SER A 62 -2.57 5.74 -5.13
N VAL A 63 -1.67 6.52 -5.71
CA VAL A 63 -1.32 7.88 -5.30
C VAL A 63 -1.90 8.82 -6.34
N TRP A 64 -2.68 9.81 -5.91
CA TRP A 64 -3.33 10.75 -6.81
C TRP A 64 -2.88 12.17 -6.53
N SER A 65 -2.64 12.93 -7.59
CA SER A 65 -2.20 14.33 -7.52
C SER A 65 -2.64 15.08 -8.77
N ASP A 66 -3.08 16.33 -8.59
CA ASP A 66 -3.39 17.29 -9.66
C ASP A 66 -2.21 18.25 -9.94
N PHE A 67 -1.04 17.98 -9.37
CA PHE A 67 0.16 18.79 -9.56
C PHE A 67 0.64 18.75 -11.01
N LYS A 68 1.36 19.81 -11.41
CA LYS A 68 1.96 19.91 -12.74
C LYS A 68 3.13 18.92 -12.88
N GLY A 69 2.83 17.70 -13.32
CA GLY A 69 3.81 16.66 -13.61
C GLY A 69 3.90 15.57 -12.54
N GLN A 70 4.95 14.77 -12.59
CA GLN A 70 5.09 13.57 -11.74
C GLN A 70 5.82 13.81 -10.41
N GLU A 71 6.21 15.05 -10.12
CA GLU A 71 7.06 15.35 -8.96
C GLU A 71 6.39 14.96 -7.63
N GLU A 72 5.16 15.45 -7.40
CA GLU A 72 4.43 15.21 -6.17
C GLU A 72 4.13 13.73 -5.97
N VAL A 73 3.67 13.04 -7.01
CA VAL A 73 3.45 11.58 -6.99
C VAL A 73 4.74 10.84 -6.67
N LYS A 74 5.88 11.20 -7.28
CA LYS A 74 7.17 10.54 -6.99
C LYS A 74 7.65 10.78 -5.57
N ARG A 75 7.41 11.97 -5.02
CA ARG A 75 7.72 12.29 -3.62
C ARG A 75 6.90 11.43 -2.66
N LEU A 76 5.58 11.36 -2.88
CA LEU A 76 4.70 10.54 -2.07
C LEU A 76 5.01 9.05 -2.17
N MET A 77 5.34 8.54 -3.36
CA MET A 77 5.82 7.16 -3.52
C MET A 77 7.15 6.90 -2.79
N ALA A 78 8.02 7.90 -2.65
CA ALA A 78 9.24 7.79 -1.85
C ALA A 78 8.94 7.79 -0.34
N GLU A 79 7.94 8.55 0.11
CA GLU A 79 7.46 8.52 1.50
C GLU A 79 6.83 7.16 1.85
N ILE A 80 5.97 6.62 0.99
CA ILE A 80 5.39 5.28 1.15
C ILE A 80 6.49 4.21 1.25
N ASP A 81 7.50 4.31 0.39
CA ASP A 81 8.63 3.39 0.40
C ASP A 81 9.44 3.50 1.70
N ALA A 82 9.76 4.71 2.12
CA ALA A 82 10.46 4.94 3.38
C ALA A 82 9.66 4.45 4.60
N ALA A 83 8.33 4.55 4.56
CA ALA A 83 7.43 4.11 5.63
C ALA A 83 7.35 2.59 5.77
N ILE A 84 7.46 1.85 4.66
CA ILE A 84 7.07 0.42 4.59
C ILE A 84 8.20 -0.53 4.18
N HIS A 85 9.10 -0.11 3.30
CA HIS A 85 10.07 -1.01 2.67
C HIS A 85 11.02 -1.63 3.71
N GLU A 86 11.00 -2.97 3.81
CA GLU A 86 11.85 -3.75 4.73
C GLU A 86 11.75 -3.34 6.22
N ARG A 87 10.62 -2.74 6.60
CA ARG A 87 10.37 -2.29 7.98
C ARG A 87 9.43 -3.24 8.73
N PRO A 88 9.68 -3.53 10.01
CA PRO A 88 8.77 -4.35 10.81
C PRO A 88 7.36 -3.75 10.88
N LEU A 89 6.35 -4.59 10.63
CA LEU A 89 4.95 -4.23 10.73
C LEU A 89 4.25 -5.18 11.71
N PRO A 90 4.07 -4.77 12.99
CA PRO A 90 3.41 -5.62 13.98
C PRO A 90 1.92 -5.76 13.64
N LEU A 91 1.40 -6.99 13.74
CA LEU A 91 -0.01 -7.30 13.53
C LEU A 91 -0.64 -7.78 14.85
N THR A 92 -1.94 -7.52 15.00
CA THR A 92 -2.74 -8.07 16.10
C THR A 92 -3.05 -9.56 15.92
N THR A 93 -3.09 -10.02 14.66
CA THR A 93 -3.31 -11.42 14.27
C THR A 93 -2.26 -11.85 13.24
N GLY A 94 -1.66 -13.03 13.44
CA GLY A 94 -0.59 -13.56 12.60
C GLY A 94 0.71 -12.75 12.70
N ARG A 95 1.59 -12.88 11.70
CA ARG A 95 2.84 -12.10 11.61
C ARG A 95 3.22 -11.76 10.19
N VAL A 96 3.81 -10.59 9.99
CA VAL A 96 4.53 -10.24 8.75
C VAL A 96 5.93 -10.82 8.83
N VAL A 97 6.25 -11.73 7.91
CA VAL A 97 7.58 -12.32 7.74
C VAL A 97 8.47 -11.37 6.93
N SER A 98 7.91 -10.73 5.91
CA SER A 98 8.62 -9.79 5.05
C SER A 98 7.61 -8.83 4.41
N ILE A 99 7.99 -7.57 4.28
CA ILE A 99 7.26 -6.55 3.56
C ILE A 99 8.24 -5.74 2.73
N ARG A 100 7.93 -5.53 1.45
CA ARG A 100 8.74 -4.74 0.53
C ARG A 100 7.88 -4.06 -0.50
N VAL A 101 8.36 -2.92 -0.99
CA VAL A 101 7.84 -2.32 -2.21
C VAL A 101 8.39 -3.12 -3.39
N ASP A 102 7.50 -3.77 -4.12
CA ASP A 102 7.83 -4.63 -5.27
C ASP A 102 7.94 -3.80 -6.55
N ARG A 103 7.03 -2.83 -6.72
CA ARG A 103 6.97 -1.99 -7.92
C ARG A 103 6.41 -0.61 -7.60
N LYS A 104 6.93 0.40 -8.28
CA LYS A 104 6.41 1.78 -8.32
C LYS A 104 6.26 2.18 -9.78
N GLN A 105 5.13 2.76 -10.14
CA GLN A 105 4.87 3.24 -11.49
C GLN A 105 4.12 4.57 -11.42
N THR A 106 4.37 5.45 -12.38
CA THR A 106 3.57 6.65 -12.58
C THR A 106 2.89 6.59 -13.93
N ASN A 107 1.62 6.93 -13.98
CA ASN A 107 0.84 7.08 -15.19
C ASN A 107 0.19 8.47 -15.22
N ARG A 108 0.00 9.00 -16.43
CA ARG A 108 -0.83 10.19 -16.60
C ARG A 108 -2.25 9.74 -16.88
N GLU A 109 -3.20 10.33 -16.20
CA GLU A 109 -4.60 9.98 -16.43
C GLU A 109 -5.11 10.57 -17.74
N PRO A 110 -6.13 9.94 -18.35
CA PRO A 110 -6.69 10.39 -19.63
C PRO A 110 -7.27 11.80 -19.61
N ASP A 111 -7.55 12.34 -18.43
CA ASP A 111 -8.03 13.73 -18.24
C ASP A 111 -6.98 14.78 -18.59
N GLY A 112 -5.70 14.40 -18.71
CA GLY A 112 -4.58 15.28 -19.01
C GLY A 112 -4.17 16.21 -17.87
N VAL A 113 -4.83 16.16 -16.71
CA VAL A 113 -4.57 17.01 -15.55
C VAL A 113 -3.93 16.21 -14.43
N THR A 114 -4.50 15.04 -14.13
CA THR A 114 -4.14 14.25 -12.95
C THR A 114 -3.00 13.29 -13.27
N PHE A 115 -2.13 13.10 -12.29
CA PHE A 115 -1.13 12.03 -12.29
C PHE A 115 -1.50 10.98 -11.25
N MET A 116 -1.41 9.72 -11.67
CA MET A 116 -1.62 8.56 -10.83
C MET A 116 -0.27 7.85 -10.63
N GLY A 117 0.08 7.59 -9.38
CA GLY A 117 1.15 6.65 -9.01
C GLY A 117 0.54 5.33 -8.58
N SER A 118 1.12 4.20 -8.97
CA SER A 118 0.77 2.90 -8.41
C SER A 118 1.97 2.30 -7.68
N VAL A 119 1.74 1.87 -6.45
CA VAL A 119 2.73 1.19 -5.62
C VAL A 119 2.21 -0.21 -5.32
N THR A 120 2.96 -1.23 -5.70
CA THR A 120 2.66 -2.62 -5.36
C THR A 120 3.55 -3.02 -4.20
N LEU A 121 2.94 -3.37 -3.07
CA LEU A 121 3.62 -3.97 -1.94
C LEU A 121 3.54 -5.49 -2.07
N ARG A 122 4.65 -6.17 -1.81
CA ARG A 122 4.67 -7.62 -1.63
C ARG A 122 4.92 -7.93 -0.16
N ILE A 123 3.96 -8.61 0.44
CA ILE A 123 3.93 -8.92 1.85
C ILE A 123 3.83 -10.44 2.00
N ILE A 124 4.60 -10.98 2.91
CA ILE A 124 4.56 -12.39 3.26
C ILE A 124 4.03 -12.47 4.69
N THR A 125 2.87 -13.08 4.86
CA THR A 125 2.25 -13.27 6.16
C THR A 125 2.23 -14.73 6.55
N GLN A 126 2.28 -14.98 7.85
CA GLN A 126 2.04 -16.29 8.43
C GLN A 126 0.89 -16.22 9.42
N HIS A 127 0.03 -17.23 9.36
CA HIS A 127 -1.14 -17.38 10.22
C HIS A 127 -0.72 -17.80 11.63
#